data_AF-A0A087UDC7-F1
#
_entry.id   AF-A0A087UDC7-F1
#
_cell.length_a   1.000
_cell.length_b   1.000
_cell.length_c   1.000
_cell.angle_alpha   90.00
_cell.angle_beta   90.00
_cell.angle_gamma   90.00
#
_symmetry.space_group_name_H-M   'P 1'
#
loop_
_entity.id
_entity.type
_entity.pdbx_description
1 polymer ?
#
loop_
_entity_poly.entity_id
_entity_poly.type
_entity_poly.pdbx_seq_one_letter_code
_entity_poly.pdbx_strand_id
1 'polypeptide(L)' 'MYCAIAGVIYLLGRLVYSIGYSTGDPEKRLFGLFSYLGLIYLLYSTLELAVRLLRWV' A
#
# COMPACT_ATOMS: atom_id res chain seq x y z
N MET A 1 -11.99 3.51 -9.15
CA MET A 1 -12.08 2.05 -8.94
C MET A 1 -10.71 1.44 -8.61
N TYR A 2 -9.64 1.77 -9.36
CA TYR A 2 -8.29 1.24 -9.11
C TYR A 2 -7.67 1.61 -7.74
N CYS A 3 -7.90 2.82 -7.23
CA CYS A 3 -7.41 3.23 -5.90
C CYS A 3 -8.01 2.36 -4.76
N ALA A 4 -9.25 1.89 -4.92
CA ALA A 4 -9.89 1.02 -3.92
C ALA A 4 -9.22 -0.37 -3.88
N ILE A 5 -8.88 -0.92 -5.05
CA ILE A 5 -8.16 -2.20 -5.16
C ILE A 5 -6.78 -2.09 -4.52
N ALA A 6 -6.04 -1.02 -4.81
CA ALA A 6 -4.74 -0.77 -4.20
C ALA A 6 -4.83 -0.55 -2.68
N GLY A 7 -5.92 0.05 -2.19
CA GLY A 7 -6.20 0.17 -0.76
C GLY A 7 -6.42 -1.18 -0.08
N VAL A 8 -7.13 -2.09 -0.73
CA VAL A 8 -7.30 -3.47 -0.24
C VAL A 8 -5.95 -4.21 -0.18
N ILE A 9 -5.10 -4.08 -1.21
CA ILE A 9 -3.76 -4.66 -1.23
C ILE A 9 -2.90 -4.12 -0.08
N TYR A 10 -2.97 -2.81 0.19
CA TYR A 10 -2.28 -2.19 1.32
C TYR A 10 -2.75 -2.74 2.67
N LEU A 11 -4.07 -2.85 2.87
CA LEU A 11 -4.66 -3.39 4.11
C LEU A 11 -4.32 -4.86 4.33
N LEU A 12 -4.35 -5.68 3.27
CA LEU A 12 -3.95 -7.08 3.34
C LEU A 12 -2.48 -7.24 3.75
N GLY A 13 -1.58 -6.41 3.23
CA GLY A 13 -0.18 -6.45 3.65
C GLY A 13 0.05 -5.98 5.08
N ARG A 14 -0.78 -5.06 5.60
CA ARG A 14 -0.78 -4.71 7.04
C ARG A 14 -1.29 -5.84 7.93
N LEU A 15 -2.30 -6.60 7.48
CA LEU A 15 -2.77 -7.79 8.19
C LEU A 15 -1.67 -8.85 8.26
N VAL A 16 -1.02 -9.16 7.12
CA VAL A 16 0.09 -10.12 7.07
C VAL A 16 1.28 -9.65 7.94
N TYR A 17 1.62 -8.37 7.89
CA TYR A 17 2.64 -7.79 8.77
C TYR A 17 2.31 -7.98 10.25
N SER A 18 1.06 -7.73 10.65
CA SER A 18 0.59 -7.88 12.04
C SER A 18 0.64 -9.34 12.49
N ILE A 19 0.20 -10.27 11.65
CA ILE A 19 0.24 -11.72 11.93
C ILE A 19 1.70 -12.19 12.09
N GLY A 20 2.58 -11.77 11.18
CA GLY A 20 4.02 -12.04 11.29
C GLY A 20 4.63 -11.45 12.56
N TYR A 21 4.18 -10.27 12.99
CA TYR A 21 4.64 -9.63 14.24
C TYR A 21 4.25 -10.45 15.48
N SER A 22 3.04 -11.00 15.52
CA SER A 22 2.53 -11.82 16.62
C SER A 22 3.21 -13.20 16.72
N THR A 23 3.86 -13.67 15.65
CA THR A 23 4.50 -14.99 15.61
C THR A 23 5.90 -15.01 16.24
N GLY A 24 6.51 -13.85 16.49
CA GLY A 24 7.85 -13.75 17.07
C GLY A 24 9.02 -13.96 16.10
N ASP A 25 8.77 -14.58 14.93
CA ASP A 25 9.76 -14.75 13.87
C ASP A 25 9.95 -13.46 13.04
N PRO A 26 11.16 -12.89 12.96
CA PRO A 26 11.41 -11.65 12.22
C PRO A 26 11.23 -11.80 10.71
N GLU A 27 11.51 -12.98 10.15
CA GLU A 27 11.36 -13.23 8.71
C GLU A 27 9.90 -13.16 8.26
N LYS A 28 8.94 -13.51 9.13
CA LYS A 28 7.51 -13.47 8.79
C LYS A 28 6.97 -12.06 8.60
N ARG A 29 7.65 -11.04 9.13
CA ARG A 29 7.30 -9.61 8.91
C ARG A 29 7.65 -9.14 7.50
N LEU A 30 8.64 -9.77 6.85
CA LEU A 30 9.07 -9.41 5.51
C LEU A 30 7.96 -9.67 4.48
N PHE A 31 7.10 -10.66 4.72
CA PHE A 31 5.92 -10.86 3.87
C PHE A 31 4.97 -9.66 3.92
N GLY A 32 4.94 -8.86 4.99
CA GLY A 32 4.14 -7.63 5.01
C GLY A 32 4.62 -6.53 4.07
N LEU A 33 5.85 -6.62 3.53
CA LEU A 33 6.44 -5.61 2.66
C LEU A 33 5.71 -5.45 1.32
N PHE A 34 4.93 -6.45 0.87
CA PHE A 34 4.14 -6.26 -0.36
C PHE A 34 3.09 -5.14 -0.23
N SER A 35 2.72 -4.73 1.00
CA SER A 35 1.88 -3.54 1.23
C SER A 35 2.45 -2.27 0.58
N TYR A 36 3.78 -2.16 0.43
CA TYR A 36 4.42 -1.01 -0.21
C TYR A 36 4.03 -0.86 -1.68
N LEU A 37 3.71 -1.95 -2.39
CA LEU A 37 3.21 -1.87 -3.77
C LEU A 37 1.85 -1.16 -3.84
N GLY A 38 0.94 -1.49 -2.93
CA GLY A 38 -0.34 -0.80 -2.80
C GLY A 38 -0.16 0.66 -2.41
N LEU A 39 0.77 0.95 -1.49
CA LEU A 39 1.07 2.31 -1.04
C LEU A 39 1.65 3.18 -2.16
N ILE A 40 2.60 2.66 -2.95
CA ILE A 40 3.19 3.37 -4.09
C ILE A 40 2.10 3.74 -5.12
N TYR A 41 1.16 2.82 -5.38
CA TYR A 41 0.05 3.11 -6.29
C TYR A 41 -0.89 4.18 -5.74
N LEU A 42 -1.21 4.16 -4.44
CA LEU A 42 -2.01 5.22 -3.81
C LEU A 42 -1.31 6.59 -3.90
N LEU A 43 0.00 6.64 -3.63
CA LEU A 43 0.79 7.86 -3.77
C LEU A 43 0.78 8.37 -5.21
N TYR A 44 0.99 7.49 -6.19
CA TYR A 44 0.90 7.85 -7.61
C TYR A 44 -0.47 8.45 -7.95
N SER A 45 -1.57 7.83 -7.52
CA SER A 45 -2.91 8.35 -7.78
C SER A 45 -3.17 9.71 -7.12
N THR A 46 -2.55 9.96 -5.95
CA THR A 46 -2.62 11.26 -5.28
C THR A 46 -1.83 12.33 -6.03
N LEU A 47 -0.64 11.98 -6.53
CA LEU A 47 0.18 12.87 -7.33
C LEU A 47 -0.50 13.22 -8.66
N GLU A 48 -1.09 12.23 -9.34
CA GLU A 48 -1.84 12.46 -10.58
C GLU A 48 -3.01 13.43 -10.35
N LEU A 49 -3.75 13.26 -9.25
CA LEU A 49 -4.83 14.18 -8.87
C LEU A 49 -4.29 15.60 -8.60
N ALA A 50 -3.17 15.72 -7.88
CA ALA A 50 -2.56 17.02 -7.58
C ALA A 50 -2.09 17.76 -8.85
N VAL A 51 -1.50 17.04 -9.80
CA VAL A 51 -1.05 17.59 -11.10
C VAL A 51 -2.25 18.04 -11.94
N ARG A 52 -3.34 17.26 -11.97
CA ARG A 52 -4.60 17.62 -12.65
C ARG A 52 -5.24 18.87 -12.02
N LEU A 53 -5.19 19.00 -10.70
CA LEU A 53 -5.67 20.20 -10.00
C LEU A 53 -4.85 21.44 -10.35
N LEU A 54 -3.53 21.29 -10.54
CA LEU A 54 -2.66 22.35 -11.02
C LEU A 54 -2.85 22.72 -12.51
N ARG A 55 -3.72 22.01 -13.24
CA ARG A 55 -3.89 22.10 -14.71
C ARG A 55 -2.58 21.90 -15.49
N TRP A 56 -1.64 21.17 -14.92
CA TRP A 56 -0.37 20.88 -15.58
C TRP A 56 -0.50 19.72 -16.59
N VAL A 57 -1.60 18.96 -16.49
CA VAL A 57 -2.06 17.86 -17.35
C VAL A 57 -3.57 17.97 -17.56
#